data_AF-A0A8T3PP79-F1
#
_entry.id   AF-A0A8T3PP79-F1
#
_cell.length_a   1.000
_cell.length_b   1.000
_cell.length_c   1.000
_cell.angle_alpha   90.00
_cell.angle_beta   90.00
_cell.angle_gamma   90.00
#
_symmetry.space_group_name_H-M   'P 1'
#
loop_
_entity.id
_entity.type
_entity.pdbx_description
1 polymer ?
#
loop_
_entity_poly.entity_id
_entity_poly.type
_entity_poly.pdbx_seq_one_letter_code
_entity_poly.pdbx_strand_id
1 'polypeptide(L)' 'LVRSVVGCRAEIRWDTGKPDGTPRKLLDVSRLQALGWRPRIGLREGLRRAYRAYLEEHGADAGQRATVVNGLEGP' A
#
# COMPACT_ATOMS: atom_id res chain seq x y z
N LEU A 1 4.71 -7.22 1.05
CA LEU A 1 4.64 -6.66 -0.33
C LEU A 1 4.51 -5.14 -0.32
N VAL A 2 3.48 -4.59 0.33
CA VAL A 2 3.23 -3.14 0.42
C VAL A 2 4.43 -2.36 0.97
N ARG A 3 4.97 -2.75 2.13
CA ARG A 3 6.19 -2.15 2.72
C ARG A 3 7.32 -1.96 1.69
N SER A 4 7.59 -2.98 0.89
CA SER A 4 8.64 -2.95 -0.14
C SER A 4 8.31 -2.01 -1.31
N VAL A 5 7.03 -1.86 -1.66
CA VAL A 5 6.58 -0.92 -2.70
C VAL A 5 6.71 0.53 -2.23
N VAL A 6 6.39 0.80 -0.97
CA VAL A 6 6.50 2.12 -0.35
C VAL A 6 7.97 2.49 -0.05
N GLY A 7 8.85 1.50 0.11
CA GLY A 7 10.26 1.73 0.43
C GLY A 7 10.54 2.07 1.90
N CYS A 8 9.58 1.85 2.79
CA CYS A 8 9.75 2.13 4.22
C CYS A 8 10.51 1.00 4.96
N ARG A 9 11.33 1.38 5.95
CA ARG A 9 12.10 0.45 6.80
C ARG A 9 11.33 -0.02 8.04
N ALA A 10 10.00 0.09 8.04
CA ALA A 10 9.17 -0.24 9.20
C ALA A 10 9.08 -1.74 9.49
N GLU A 11 8.98 -2.08 10.78
CA GLU A 11 8.67 -3.43 11.25
C GLU A 11 7.17 -3.74 11.07
N ILE A 12 6.83 -4.97 10.67
CA ILE A 12 5.43 -5.43 10.62
C ILE A 12 5.20 -6.31 11.84
N ARG A 13 4.29 -5.90 12.73
CA ARG A 13 3.89 -6.67 13.91
C ARG A 13 2.46 -7.17 13.76
N TRP A 14 2.25 -8.44 14.09
CA TRP A 14 0.93 -9.08 14.12
C TRP A 14 0.49 -9.22 15.58
N ASP A 15 -0.70 -8.73 15.90
CA ASP A 15 -1.30 -8.89 17.23
C ASP A 15 -2.28 -10.07 17.21
N THR A 16 -1.84 -11.21 17.74
CA THR A 16 -2.63 -12.45 17.80
C THR A 16 -3.71 -12.44 18.87
N GLY A 17 -3.81 -11.37 19.68
CA GLY A 17 -4.93 -11.18 20.61
C GLY A 17 -6.22 -10.72 19.93
N LYS A 18 -6.15 -10.33 18.65
CA LYS A 18 -7.30 -9.92 17.85
C LYS A 18 -7.82 -11.09 17.01
N PRO A 19 -9.15 -11.23 16.85
CA PRO A 19 -9.73 -12.32 16.08
C PRO A 19 -9.39 -12.17 14.60
N ASP A 20 -9.04 -13.29 13.96
CA ASP A 20 -8.93 -13.36 12.51
C ASP A 20 -10.32 -13.41 11.86
N GLY A 21 -10.40 -12.89 10.62
CA GLY A 21 -11.58 -13.08 9.77
C GLY A 21 -11.64 -14.48 9.16
N THR A 22 -12.50 -14.66 8.15
CA THR A 22 -12.52 -15.92 7.40
C THR A 22 -11.15 -16.23 6.79
N PRO A 23 -10.56 -17.44 6.99
CA PRO A 23 -9.18 -17.74 6.57
C PRO A 23 -8.92 -17.56 5.07
N ARG A 24 -9.95 -17.71 4.23
CA ARG A 24 -9.83 -17.54 2.78
C ARG A 24 -11.15 -17.05 2.19
N LYS A 25 -11.06 -15.97 1.43
CA LYS A 25 -12.15 -15.45 0.61
C LYS A 25 -11.60 -15.09 -0.77
N LEU A 26 -11.91 -15.91 -1.77
CA LEU A 26 -11.48 -15.73 -3.16
C LEU A 26 -12.67 -15.92 -4.09
N LEU A 27 -12.63 -15.26 -5.25
CA LEU A 27 -13.59 -15.47 -6.32
C LEU A 27 -13.07 -16.57 -7.27
N ASP A 28 -13.97 -17.44 -7.71
CA ASP A 28 -13.73 -18.27 -8.90
C ASP A 28 -13.94 -17.39 -10.14
N VAL A 29 -12.90 -17.29 -10.97
CA VAL A 29 -12.89 -16.49 -12.20
C VAL A 29 -12.89 -17.35 -13.46
N SER A 30 -13.17 -18.65 -13.35
CA SER A 30 -13.16 -19.60 -14.47
C SER A 30 -14.08 -19.17 -15.61
N ARG A 31 -15.26 -18.61 -15.29
CA ARG A 31 -16.19 -18.09 -16.30
C ARG A 31 -15.60 -16.91 -17.10
N LEU A 32 -14.91 -16.00 -16.45
CA LEU A 32 -14.24 -14.88 -17.13
C LEU A 32 -13.11 -15.39 -18.03
N GLN A 33 -12.34 -16.35 -17.54
CA GLN A 33 -11.26 -16.98 -18.32
C GLN A 33 -11.78 -17.72 -19.55
N ALA A 34 -12.91 -18.43 -19.43
CA ALA A 34 -13.57 -19.11 -20.54
C ALA A 34 -14.05 -18.12 -21.63
N LEU A 35 -14.40 -16.90 -21.24
CA LEU A 35 -14.74 -15.80 -22.16
C LEU A 35 -13.49 -15.12 -22.76
N GLY A 36 -12.29 -15.65 -22.52
CA GLY A 36 -11.03 -15.11 -23.03
C GLY A 36 -10.47 -13.95 -22.20
N TRP A 37 -11.13 -13.54 -21.11
CA TRP A 37 -10.62 -12.48 -20.25
C TRP A 37 -9.55 -13.03 -19.29
N ARG A 38 -8.43 -12.31 -19.15
CA ARG A 38 -7.37 -12.65 -18.18
C ARG A 38 -6.85 -11.39 -17.49
N PRO A 39 -6.53 -11.44 -16.18
CA PRO A 39 -5.89 -10.33 -15.50
C PRO A 39 -4.49 -10.11 -16.08
N ARG A 40 -4.20 -8.86 -16.48
CA ARG A 40 -2.91 -8.49 -17.08
C ARG A 40 -1.93 -7.86 -16.10
N ILE A 41 -2.42 -7.45 -14.93
CA ILE A 41 -1.64 -6.73 -13.92
C ILE A 41 -1.54 -7.61 -12.68
N GLY A 42 -0.32 -8.02 -12.35
CA GLY A 42 -0.04 -8.75 -11.10
C GLY A 42 -0.07 -7.81 -9.89
N LEU A 43 -0.26 -8.37 -8.69
CA LEU A 43 -0.44 -7.60 -7.45
C LEU A 43 0.68 -6.60 -7.19
N ARG A 44 1.95 -7.01 -7.32
CA ARG A 44 3.10 -6.11 -7.12
C ARG A 44 3.06 -4.92 -8.07
N GLU A 45 2.76 -5.18 -9.34
CA GLU A 45 2.70 -4.13 -10.36
C GLU A 45 1.54 -3.17 -10.11
N GLY A 46 0.36 -3.71 -9.80
CA GLY A 46 -0.80 -2.91 -9.43
C GLY A 46 -0.52 -2.00 -8.22
N LEU A 47 0.13 -2.53 -7.18
CA LEU A 47 0.52 -1.75 -6.00
C LEU A 47 1.49 -0.62 -6.34
N ARG A 48 2.49 -0.86 -7.21
CA ARG A 48 3.42 0.20 -7.65
C ARG A 48 2.69 1.33 -8.39
N ARG A 49 1.80 0.96 -9.32
CA ARG A 49 1.01 1.93 -10.11
C ARG A 49 0.09 2.75 -9.21
N ALA A 50 -0.63 2.09 -8.30
CA ALA A 50 -1.53 2.75 -7.37
C ALA A 50 -0.78 3.71 -6.45
N TYR A 51 0.36 3.27 -5.88
CA TYR A 51 1.15 4.14 -5.01
C TYR A 51 1.75 5.33 -5.77
N ARG A 52 2.20 5.14 -7.01
CA ARG A 52 2.66 6.23 -7.86
C ARG A 52 1.54 7.26 -8.11
N ALA A 53 0.37 6.80 -8.52
CA ALA A 53 -0.78 7.68 -8.77
C ALA A 53 -1.15 8.49 -7.52
N TYR A 54 -1.13 7.84 -6.35
CA TYR A 54 -1.34 8.54 -5.07
C TYR A 54 -0.31 9.66 -4.83
N LEU A 55 0.98 9.41 -5.10
CA LEU A 55 2.04 10.42 -4.96
C LEU A 55 1.94 11.53 -6.00
N GLU A 56 1.46 11.26 -7.21
CA GLU A 56 1.23 12.28 -8.23
C GLU A 56 0.09 13.22 -7.81
N GLU A 57 -0.95 12.69 -7.17
CA GLU A 57 -2.10 13.47 -6.68
C GLU A 57 -1.80 14.21 -5.36
N HIS A 58 -1.01 13.62 -4.45
CA HIS A 58 -0.81 14.12 -3.07
C HIS A 58 0.63 14.55 -2.75
N GLY A 59 1.60 14.33 -3.65
CA GLY A 59 3.02 14.59 -3.43
C GLY A 59 3.40 16.07 -3.35
N ALA A 60 2.52 16.98 -3.82
CA ALA A 60 2.67 18.41 -3.62
C ALA A 60 2.52 18.82 -2.13
N ASP A 61 1.76 18.05 -1.33
CA ASP A 61 1.50 18.34 0.09
C ASP A 61 2.57 17.77 1.04
N ALA A 62 3.31 16.75 0.61
CA ALA A 62 4.33 16.10 1.44
C ALA A 62 5.58 16.99 1.68
N GLY A 63 5.87 17.93 0.78
CA GLY A 63 6.96 18.89 0.91
C GLY A 63 6.71 20.02 1.91
N GLN A 64 5.48 20.24 2.36
CA GLN A 64 5.11 21.39 3.21
C GLN A 64 5.03 21.09 4.72
N ARG A 65 5.15 19.83 5.15
CA ARG A 65 5.06 19.46 6.58
C ARG A 65 6.41 19.22 7.28
N ALA A 66 7.52 19.21 6.55
CA ALA A 66 8.84 18.87 7.10
C ALA A 66 9.59 20.05 7.77
N THR A 67 9.05 21.27 7.79
CA THR A 67 9.81 22.46 8.25
C THR A 67 9.51 22.89 9.70
N VAL A 68 8.61 22.25 10.44
CA VAL A 68 8.21 22.73 11.77
C VAL A 68 8.56 21.74 12.89
N VAL A 69 9.83 21.39 13.04
CA VAL A 69 10.39 20.84 14.30
C VAL A 69 11.91 21.06 14.36
N ASN A 70 12.34 22.32 14.45
CA ASN A 70 13.68 22.66 14.97
C ASN A 70 13.62 24.11 15.45
N GLY A 71 13.29 24.30 16.73
CA GLY A 71 13.22 25.63 17.30
C GLY A 71 12.63 25.67 18.69
N LEU A 72 13.12 24.84 19.61
CA LEU A 72 13.05 25.11 21.05
C LEU A 72 14.29 24.50 21.72
N GLU A 73 15.45 25.10 21.48
CA GLU A 73 16.52 25.13 22.48
C GLU A 73 16.90 26.58 22.72
N GLY A 74 16.86 26.96 23.99
CA GLY A 74 17.48 28.18 24.52
C GLY A 74 16.71 28.76 25.70
N PRO A 75 17.42 29.41 26.64
CA PRO A 75 18.60 28.95 27.37
C PRO A 75 18.26 28.14 28.63
#